data_AF-B7RJT1-F1
#
_entry.id   AF-B7RJT1-F1
#
_cell.length_a   1.000
_cell.length_b   1.000
_cell.length_c   1.000
_cell.angle_alpha   90.00
_cell.angle_beta   90.00
_cell.angle_gamma   90.00
#
_symmetry.space_group_name_H-M   'P 1'
#
loop_
_entity.id
_entity.type
_entity.pdbx_description
1 polymer ?
#
loop_
_entity_poly.entity_id
_entity_poly.type
_entity_poly.pdbx_seq_one_letter_code
_entity_poly.pdbx_strand_id
1 'polypeptide(L)' 'MILDDKLGSHADAFYNALMDCHAGLTEAQSHALNARLVLILANEIGDLAQLEKLLATARKTGSPEFSGS' A
#
# COMPACT_ATOMS: atom_id res chain seq x y z
N MET A 1 -3.97 -3.16 14.55
CA MET A 1 -3.36 -4.40 14.00
C MET A 1 -2.09 -3.95 13.32
N ILE A 2 -0.95 -4.13 14.00
CA ILE A 2 0.36 -3.79 13.44
C ILE A 2 0.62 -4.87 12.38
N LEU A 3 0.59 -4.49 11.10
CA LEU A 3 1.18 -5.34 10.06
C LEU A 3 2.61 -5.60 10.50
N ASP A 4 2.96 -6.86 10.70
CA ASP A 4 4.32 -7.26 11.06
C ASP A 4 5.26 -6.58 10.06
N ASP A 5 6.21 -5.78 10.56
CA ASP A 5 7.16 -5.08 9.70
C ASP A 5 8.12 -6.10 9.09
N LYS A 6 7.73 -6.62 7.93
CA LYS A 6 8.52 -7.60 7.18
C LYS A 6 9.66 -6.95 6.40
N LEU A 7 9.67 -5.63 6.25
CA LEU A 7 10.67 -4.93 5.45
C LEU A 7 11.83 -4.42 6.33
N GLY A 8 11.57 -4.06 7.58
CA GLY A 8 12.59 -3.55 8.50
C GLY A 8 13.36 -2.39 7.86
N SER A 9 14.69 -2.48 7.82
CA SER A 9 15.55 -1.46 7.21
C SER A 9 15.33 -1.25 5.70
N HIS A 10 14.62 -2.15 5.01
CA HIS A 10 14.30 -2.00 3.59
C HIS A 10 13.04 -1.17 3.33
N ALA A 11 12.27 -0.83 4.37
CA ALA A 11 11.04 -0.05 4.24
C ALA A 11 11.32 1.31 3.59
N ASP A 12 12.37 2.00 4.04
CA ASP A 12 12.79 3.29 3.50
C ASP A 12 13.23 3.19 2.04
N ALA A 13 13.99 2.15 1.70
CA ALA A 13 14.47 1.92 0.34
C ALA A 13 13.30 1.67 -0.63
N PHE A 14 12.31 0.87 -0.22
CA PHE A 14 11.12 0.63 -1.03
C PHE A 14 10.26 1.89 -1.15
N TYR A 15 10.07 2.65 -0.06
CA TYR A 15 9.31 3.90 -0.10
C TYR A 15 9.93 4.91 -1.06
N ASN A 16 11.25 5.08 -1.02
CA ASN A 16 11.97 5.94 -1.96
C ASN A 16 11.77 5.49 -3.41
N ALA A 17 11.93 4.19 -3.70
CA ALA A 17 11.69 3.65 -5.04
C ALA A 17 10.24 3.87 -5.52
N LEU A 18 9.26 3.77 -4.61
CA LEU A 18 7.87 4.05 -4.92
C LEU A 18 7.65 5.53 -5.25
N MET A 19 8.22 6.44 -4.46
CA MET A 19 8.14 7.89 -4.71
C MET A 19 8.82 8.28 -6.03
N ASP A 20 9.97 7.69 -6.34
CA ASP A 20 10.66 7.90 -7.61
C ASP A 20 9.80 7.47 -8.80
N CYS A 21 9.01 6.39 -8.66
CA CYS A 21 8.06 5.96 -9.70
C CYS A 21 6.93 6.97 -9.95
N HIS A 22 6.63 7.86 -9.00
CA HIS A 22 5.64 8.93 -9.15
C HIS A 22 6.20 10.21 -9.78
N ALA A 23 7.53 10.36 -9.87
CA ALA A 23 8.15 11.57 -10.36
C ALA A 23 7.71 11.90 -11.80
N GLY A 24 7.20 13.13 -11.99
CA GLY A 24 6.72 13.61 -13.29
C GLY A 24 5.33 13.11 -13.72
N LEU A 25 4.65 12.32 -12.88
CA LEU A 25 3.27 11.91 -13.12
C LEU A 25 2.28 12.96 -12.60
N THR A 26 1.18 13.14 -13.32
CA THR A 26 -0.01 13.82 -12.78
C THR A 26 -0.64 13.00 -11.65
N GLU A 27 -1.53 13.61 -10.86
CA GLU A 27 -2.29 12.93 -9.82
C GLU A 27 -3.08 11.72 -10.38
N ALA A 28 -3.78 11.90 -11.50
CA ALA A 28 -4.52 10.81 -12.15
C ALA A 28 -3.60 9.66 -12.60
N GLN A 29 -2.42 9.98 -13.14
CA GLN A 29 -1.43 8.96 -13.52
C GLN A 29 -0.84 8.24 -12.31
N SER A 30 -0.61 8.97 -11.21
CA SER A 30 -0.17 8.41 -9.93
C SER A 30 -1.20 7.45 -9.34
N HIS A 31 -2.49 7.80 -9.35
CA HIS A 31 -3.55 6.88 -8.94
C HIS A 31 -3.61 5.64 -9.84
N ALA A 32 -3.48 5.81 -11.16
CA ALA A 32 -3.43 4.69 -12.09
C ALA A 32 -2.20 3.80 -11.88
N LEU A 33 -1.05 4.36 -11.49
CA LEU A 33 0.14 3.61 -11.10
C LEU A 33 -0.13 2.77 -9.85
N ASN A 34 -0.70 3.37 -8.80
CA ASN A 34 -1.03 2.66 -7.57
C ASN A 34 -2.02 1.52 -7.79
N ALA A 35 -3.06 1.73 -8.61
CA ALA A 35 -4.02 0.67 -8.95
C ALA A 35 -3.35 -0.51 -9.66
N ARG A 36 -2.48 -0.23 -10.64
CA ARG A 36 -1.70 -1.28 -11.33
C ARG A 36 -0.78 -2.03 -10.39
N LEU A 37 -0.06 -1.31 -9.52
CA LEU A 37 0.85 -1.92 -8.55
C LEU A 37 0.09 -2.84 -7.58
N VAL A 38 -1.07 -2.43 -7.08
CA VAL A 38 -1.92 -3.28 -6.23
C VAL A 38 -2.33 -4.56 -6.94
N LEU A 39 -2.73 -4.49 -8.22
CA LEU A 39 -3.11 -5.68 -9.00
C LEU A 39 -1.92 -6.62 -9.23
N ILE A 40 -0.73 -6.08 -9.50
CA ILE A 40 0.50 -6.88 -9.66
C ILE A 40 0.82 -7.59 -8.35
N LEU A 41 0.85 -6.87 -7.22
CA LEU A 41 1.13 -7.47 -5.91
C LEU A 41 0.07 -8.51 -5.52
N ALA A 42 -1.19 -8.28 -5.88
CA ALA A 42 -2.25 -9.26 -5.65
C ALA A 42 -2.03 -10.55 -6.46
N ASN A 43 -1.57 -10.42 -7.71
CA ASN A 43 -1.20 -11.56 -8.54
C ASN A 43 0.00 -12.33 -7.96
N GLU A 44 1.02 -11.63 -7.45
CA GLU A 44 2.17 -12.27 -6.79
C GLU A 44 1.78 -13.04 -5.53
N ILE A 45 0.76 -12.59 -4.79
CA ILE A 45 0.25 -13.29 -3.60
C ILE A 45 -0.57 -14.53 -3.99
N GLY A 46 -1.43 -14.45 -5.01
CA GLY A 46 -2.14 -15.60 -5.57
C GLY A 46 -3.23 -16.25 -4.68
N ASP A 47 -3.50 -15.70 -3.49
CA ASP A 47 -4.50 -16.21 -2.53
C ASP A 47 -5.59 -15.17 -2.24
N LEU A 48 -6.81 -15.45 -2.72
CA LEU A 48 -7.97 -14.57 -2.54
C LEU A 48 -8.35 -14.35 -1.07
N ALA A 49 -8.31 -15.39 -0.24
CA ALA A 49 -8.69 -15.28 1.17
C ALA A 49 -7.67 -14.41 1.94
N GLN A 50 -6.38 -14.55 1.60
CA GLN A 50 -5.34 -13.69 2.14
C GLN A 50 -5.53 -12.23 1.69
N LEU A 51 -5.87 -11.99 0.42
CA LEU A 51 -6.14 -10.66 -0.12
C LEU A 51 -7.34 -9.99 0.56
N GLU A 52 -8.43 -10.72 0.79
CA GLU A 52 -9.61 -10.20 1.51
C GLU A 52 -9.25 -9.78 2.95
N LYS A 53 -8.42 -10.56 3.65
CA LYS A 53 -7.92 -10.21 4.98
C LYS A 53 -7.06 -8.93 4.95
N LEU A 54 -6.21 -8.77 3.94
CA LEU A 54 -5.39 -7.57 3.76
C LEU A 54 -6.26 -6.34 3.48
N LEU A 55 -7.28 -6.44 2.62
CA LEU A 55 -8.24 -5.37 2.34
C LEU A 55 -9.00 -4.95 3.61
N ALA A 56 -9.51 -5.92 4.37
CA ALA A 56 -10.18 -5.66 5.64
C ALA A 56 -9.26 -4.97 6.67
N THR A 57 -7.96 -5.28 6.64
CA THR A 57 -6.95 -4.66 7.50
C THR A 57 -6.68 -3.22 7.05
N ALA A 58 -6.42 -2.99 5.77
CA ALA A 58 -6.16 -1.66 5.19
C ALA A 58 -7.30 -0.67 5.47
N ARG A 59 -8.56 -1.14 5.39
CA ARG A 59 -9.74 -0.32 5.71
C ARG A 59 -9.78 0.15 7.17
N LYS A 60 -9.23 -0.63 8.11
CA LYS A 60 -9.20 -0.26 9.54
C LYS A 60 -8.11 0.76 9.85
N THR A 61 -6.97 0.67 9.17
CA THR A 61 -5.83 1.58 9.35
C THR A 61 -5.97 2.91 8.59
N GLY A 62 -6.83 2.97 7.56
CA GLY A 62 -7.10 4.18 6.78
C GLY A 62 -8.14 5.14 7.38
N SER A 63 -8.76 4.78 8.52
CA SER A 63 -9.64 5.70 9.25
C SER A 63 -8.76 6.68 10.05
N PRO A 64 -8.85 8.00 9.82
CA PRO A 64 -8.22 8.94 10.73
C PRO A 64 -8.89 8.77 12.08
N GLU A 65 -8.14 8.34 13.10
CA GLU A 65 -8.55 8.53 14.47
C GLU A 65 -8.66 10.04 14.68
N PHE A 66 -9.90 10.54 14.70
CA PHE A 66 -10.20 11.92 15.07
C PHE A 66 -9.85 12.05 16.56
N SER A 67 -8.58 12.36 16.86
CA SER A 67 -8.15 12.75 18.21
C SER A 67 -8.61 14.18 18.44
N GLY A 68 -9.90 14.31 18.77
CA GLY A 68 -10.49 15.51 19.31
C GLY A 68 -10.79 15.29 20.79
N SER A 69 -9.93 15.83 21.65
CA SER A 69 -10.26 16.50 22.93
C SER A 69 -8.98 17.10 23.49
#